data_AF-A0A0P4WGY0-F1
#
_entry.id   AF-A0A0P4WGY0-F1
#
_cell.length_a   1.000
_cell.length_b   1.000
_cell.length_c   1.000
_cell.angle_alpha   90.00
_cell.angle_beta   90.00
_cell.angle_gamma   90.00
#
_symmetry.space_group_name_H-M   'P 1'
#
loop_
_entity.id
_entity.type
_entity.pdbx_description
1 polymer ?
#
loop_
_entity_poly.entity_id
_entity_poly.type
_entity_poly.pdbx_seq_one_letter_code
_entity_poly.pdbx_strand_id
1 'polypeptide(L)'
;MDTWLRNRLLPMIRPMMYENNGPIIMLTVVTERLEYCLLTNVSVNVMMFHGGTSFGLTSGSSLSDKFRANPTSYDYDAPLSEAGDLTDKYLAIRDVMSKYLSVPRGPIPRATKKGVYGVVNMTAIDNVWNVAARLPTVWHRFPLTFEVLDISGGLVIYSPSIPSEIVSARTEISL
;
A
#
# COMPACT_ATOMS: atom_id res chain seq x y z
N MET A 1 -20.35 -0.24 3.91
CA MET A 1 -19.83 -0.68 5.22
C MET A 1 -20.95 -1.40 5.94
N ASP A 2 -20.78 -2.67 6.29
CA ASP A 2 -21.80 -3.50 6.96
C ASP A 2 -22.23 -2.87 8.31
N THR A 3 -23.54 -2.84 8.58
CA THR A 3 -24.15 -2.31 9.81
C THR A 3 -23.67 -3.07 11.04
N TRP A 4 -23.36 -4.37 10.92
CA TRP A 4 -22.77 -5.16 12.00
C TRP A 4 -21.37 -4.67 12.35
N LEU A 5 -20.52 -4.45 11.33
CA LEU A 5 -19.14 -3.98 11.54
C LEU A 5 -19.13 -2.62 12.23
N ARG A 6 -19.98 -1.69 11.77
CA ARG A 6 -20.05 -0.32 12.30
C ARG A 6 -20.62 -0.25 13.71
N ASN A 7 -21.66 -1.02 14.00
CA ASN A 7 -22.45 -0.83 15.22
C ASN A 7 -22.11 -1.84 16.33
N ARG A 8 -21.42 -2.93 16.01
CA ARG A 8 -21.08 -3.99 17.00
C ARG A 8 -19.58 -4.13 17.14
N LEU A 9 -18.88 -4.44 16.06
CA LEU A 9 -17.46 -4.79 16.14
C LEU A 9 -16.57 -3.56 16.39
N LEU A 10 -16.71 -2.51 15.59
CA LEU A 10 -15.87 -1.30 15.67
C LEU A 10 -15.85 -0.69 17.07
N PRO A 11 -16.99 -0.46 17.77
CA PRO A 11 -16.98 0.08 19.13
C PRO A 11 -16.23 -0.79 20.14
N MET A 12 -16.26 -2.12 19.98
CA MET A 12 -15.59 -3.05 20.89
C MET A 12 -14.08 -3.08 20.68
N ILE A 13 -13.62 -3.02 19.43
CA ILE A 13 -12.19 -3.14 19.09
C ILE A 13 -11.47 -1.78 19.03
N ARG A 14 -12.19 -0.66 19.01
CA ARG A 14 -11.59 0.68 18.88
C ARG A 14 -10.59 1.02 20.00
N PRO A 15 -10.86 0.78 21.29
CA PRO A 15 -9.90 1.04 22.36
C PRO A 15 -8.65 0.15 22.20
N MET A 16 -8.91 -1.08 21.78
CA MET A 16 -7.92 -2.14 21.60
C MET A 16 -6.96 -1.91 20.42
N MET A 17 -7.40 -1.18 19.39
CA MET A 17 -6.57 -0.84 18.23
C MET A 17 -5.49 0.20 18.54
N TYR A 18 -5.65 1.02 19.59
CA TYR A 18 -4.84 2.24 19.76
C TYR A 18 -4.17 2.41 21.14
N GLU A 19 -4.54 1.66 22.18
CA GLU A 19 -3.96 1.86 23.54
C GLU A 19 -2.71 1.01 23.86
N ASN A 20 -2.42 -0.08 23.14
CA ASN A 20 -1.40 -1.06 23.54
C ASN A 20 -0.25 -1.29 22.52
N ASN A 21 0.22 -0.26 21.80
CA ASN A 21 1.37 -0.36 20.87
C ASN A 21 1.22 -1.38 19.69
N GLY A 22 -0.01 -1.77 19.29
CA GLY A 22 -0.28 -2.74 18.20
C GLY A 22 0.11 -4.20 18.57
N PRO A 23 0.17 -5.16 17.62
CA PRO A 23 -0.87 -5.87 16.85
C PRO A 23 -1.60 -7.02 17.61
N ILE A 24 -1.41 -7.19 18.92
CA ILE A 24 -1.86 -8.39 19.68
C ILE A 24 -3.38 -8.62 19.61
N ILE A 25 -4.19 -7.55 19.54
CA ILE A 25 -5.65 -7.67 19.58
C ILE A 25 -6.24 -8.04 18.21
N MET A 26 -5.52 -7.77 17.10
CA MET A 26 -5.97 -8.23 15.78
C MET A 26 -5.95 -9.75 15.66
N LEU A 27 -5.01 -10.43 16.33
CA LEU A 27 -4.94 -11.88 16.30
C LEU A 27 -6.18 -12.52 16.91
N THR A 28 -6.50 -12.17 18.16
CA THR A 28 -7.64 -12.73 18.90
C THR A 28 -8.97 -12.45 18.20
N VAL A 29 -9.17 -11.23 17.72
CA VAL A 29 -10.40 -10.86 16.98
C VAL A 29 -10.54 -11.68 15.70
N VAL A 30 -9.44 -11.86 14.96
CA VAL A 30 -9.45 -12.68 13.73
C VAL A 30 -9.77 -14.14 14.04
N THR A 31 -9.13 -14.72 15.06
CA THR A 31 -9.33 -16.13 15.43
C THR A 31 -10.74 -16.41 15.96
N GLU A 32 -11.26 -15.56 16.85
CA GLU A 32 -12.61 -15.72 17.41
C GLU A 32 -13.68 -15.55 16.33
N ARG A 33 -13.51 -14.58 15.43
CA ARG A 33 -14.46 -14.35 14.34
C ARG A 33 -14.43 -15.49 13.33
N LEU A 34 -13.24 -15.99 13.00
CA LEU A 34 -13.08 -17.16 12.14
C LEU A 34 -13.76 -18.39 12.77
N GLU A 35 -13.49 -18.66 14.05
CA GLU A 35 -14.10 -19.79 14.77
C GLU A 35 -15.63 -19.70 14.78
N TYR A 36 -16.19 -18.51 15.04
CA TYR A 36 -17.63 -18.29 14.95
C TYR A 36 -18.19 -18.61 13.56
N CYS A 37 -17.54 -18.16 12.49
CA CYS A 37 -18.00 -18.45 11.13
C CYS A 37 -17.98 -19.96 10.84
N LEU A 38 -16.92 -20.67 11.26
CA LEU A 38 -16.81 -22.12 11.07
C LEU A 38 -17.87 -22.87 11.88
N LEU A 39 -18.12 -22.49 13.13
CA LEU A 39 -19.17 -23.05 13.99
C LEU A 39 -20.58 -22.86 13.42
N THR A 40 -20.79 -21.78 12.67
CA THR A 40 -22.09 -21.43 12.08
C THR A 40 -22.21 -21.84 10.61
N ASN A 41 -21.27 -22.64 10.11
CA ASN A 41 -21.23 -23.11 8.72
C ASN A 41 -21.27 -21.97 7.68
N VAL A 42 -20.63 -20.85 8.01
CA VAL A 42 -20.46 -19.68 7.13
C VAL A 42 -19.11 -19.77 6.43
N SER A 43 -19.13 -19.76 5.09
CA SER A 43 -17.91 -19.68 4.28
C SER A 43 -17.24 -18.31 4.43
N VAL A 44 -15.90 -18.32 4.48
CA VAL A 44 -15.09 -17.11 4.66
C VAL A 44 -14.03 -16.98 3.56
N ASN A 45 -13.70 -15.74 3.20
CA ASN A 45 -12.53 -15.40 2.42
C ASN A 45 -11.64 -14.47 3.24
N VAL A 46 -10.37 -14.84 3.42
CA VAL A 46 -9.41 -14.05 4.19
C VAL A 46 -8.78 -13.01 3.26
N MET A 47 -9.25 -11.77 3.35
CA MET A 47 -8.75 -10.64 2.55
C MET A 47 -7.91 -9.70 3.43
N MET A 48 -6.58 -9.65 3.32
CA MET A 48 -5.69 -10.44 2.45
C MET A 48 -5.10 -11.64 3.21
N PHE A 49 -5.04 -12.81 2.57
CA PHE A 49 -4.26 -13.95 3.09
C PHE A 49 -2.76 -13.73 2.89
N HIS A 50 -2.41 -13.13 1.76
CA HIS A 50 -1.11 -12.59 1.41
C HIS A 50 -1.34 -11.38 0.52
N GLY A 51 -0.85 -10.20 0.91
CA GLY A 51 -1.04 -8.99 0.13
C GLY A 51 0.10 -8.70 -0.85
N GLY A 52 1.36 -8.84 -0.40
CA GLY A 52 2.54 -8.67 -1.26
C GLY A 52 2.92 -7.20 -1.47
N THR A 53 3.15 -6.81 -2.72
CA THR A 53 3.69 -5.49 -3.09
C THR A 53 2.95 -4.90 -4.30
N SER A 54 2.62 -3.61 -4.24
CA SER A 54 2.17 -2.84 -5.41
C SER A 54 3.38 -2.31 -6.19
N PHE A 55 3.93 -3.12 -7.09
CA PHE A 55 5.14 -2.78 -7.84
C PHE A 55 4.97 -1.59 -8.80
N GLY A 56 6.06 -0.86 -9.04
CA GLY A 56 6.07 0.26 -9.98
C GLY A 56 5.08 1.35 -9.58
N LEU A 57 4.21 1.73 -10.52
CA LEU A 57 3.20 2.78 -10.34
C LEU A 57 1.78 2.22 -10.18
N THR A 58 1.66 1.01 -9.64
CA THR A 58 0.36 0.32 -9.47
C THR A 58 -0.32 0.62 -8.14
N SER A 59 0.36 1.32 -7.22
CA SER A 59 -0.21 1.71 -5.93
C SER A 59 -1.42 2.63 -6.14
N GLY A 60 -2.52 2.31 -5.48
CA GLY A 60 -3.71 3.17 -5.47
C GLY A 60 -3.63 4.31 -4.47
N SER A 61 -4.78 4.93 -4.22
CA SER A 61 -4.98 5.94 -3.18
C SER A 61 -6.33 5.74 -2.51
N SER A 62 -6.47 6.15 -1.25
CA SER A 62 -7.78 6.16 -0.60
C SER A 62 -8.54 7.45 -0.93
N LEU A 63 -9.81 7.32 -1.31
CA LEU A 63 -10.70 8.46 -1.48
C LEU A 63 -11.22 8.91 -0.11
N SER A 64 -10.62 9.97 0.45
CA SER A 64 -11.15 10.70 1.60
C SER A 64 -11.24 12.19 1.29
N ASP A 65 -11.55 13.01 2.30
CA ASP A 65 -11.44 14.46 2.25
C ASP A 65 -10.08 14.99 1.74
N LYS A 66 -9.02 14.17 1.83
CA LYS A 66 -7.68 14.48 1.37
C LYS A 66 -7.13 13.34 0.55
N PHE A 67 -6.29 13.66 -0.45
CA PHE A 67 -5.55 12.64 -1.18
C PHE A 67 -4.57 11.92 -0.26
N ARG A 68 -4.62 10.58 -0.28
CA ARG A 68 -3.71 9.73 0.48
C ARG A 68 -3.24 8.60 -0.42
N ALA A 69 -2.00 8.72 -0.90
CA ALA A 69 -1.34 7.64 -1.64
C ALA A 69 -1.13 6.43 -0.73
N ASN A 70 -1.42 5.24 -1.26
CA ASN A 70 -1.08 4.01 -0.56
C ASN A 70 0.43 3.75 -0.70
N PRO A 71 1.08 3.17 0.32
CA PRO A 71 2.48 2.77 0.21
C PRO A 71 2.66 1.64 -0.83
N THR A 72 3.91 1.46 -1.27
CA THR A 72 4.29 0.34 -2.15
C THR A 72 4.09 -1.02 -1.49
N SER A 73 4.41 -1.12 -0.19
CA SER A 73 4.16 -2.34 0.59
C SER A 73 2.67 -2.60 0.69
N TYR A 74 2.25 -3.81 0.35
CA TYR A 74 0.89 -4.29 0.49
C TYR A 74 0.84 -5.48 1.48
N ASP A 75 1.74 -5.49 2.47
CA ASP A 75 1.82 -6.52 3.52
C ASP A 75 0.48 -6.78 4.22
N TYR A 76 -0.27 -5.70 4.46
CA TYR A 76 -1.64 -5.71 5.01
C TYR A 76 -1.75 -6.28 6.43
N ASP A 77 -0.63 -6.53 7.14
CA ASP A 77 -0.62 -7.33 8.37
C ASP A 77 -1.35 -8.68 8.12
N ALA A 78 -1.13 -9.25 6.93
CA ALA A 78 -1.76 -10.49 6.50
C ALA A 78 -1.16 -11.72 7.22
N PRO A 79 -1.82 -12.88 7.17
CA PRO A 79 -1.23 -14.15 7.64
C PRO A 79 0.15 -14.45 7.05
N LEU A 80 0.39 -14.05 5.79
CA LEU A 80 1.73 -14.03 5.19
C LEU A 80 2.22 -12.60 5.01
N SER A 81 3.47 -12.33 5.40
CA SER A 81 4.11 -11.03 5.20
C SER A 81 4.24 -10.67 3.71
N GLU A 82 4.64 -9.44 3.40
CA GLU A 82 4.96 -8.99 2.04
C GLU A 82 5.96 -9.92 1.33
N ALA A 83 6.93 -10.47 2.05
CA ALA A 83 7.92 -11.42 1.50
C ALA A 83 7.44 -12.89 1.47
N GLY A 84 6.20 -13.14 1.90
CA GLY A 84 5.60 -14.48 1.96
C GLY A 84 5.99 -15.29 3.21
N ASP A 85 6.54 -14.65 4.24
CA ASP A 85 6.87 -15.33 5.49
C ASP A 85 5.61 -15.59 6.31
N LEU A 86 5.56 -16.73 6.99
CA LEU A 86 4.49 -17.06 7.93
C LEU A 86 4.57 -16.11 9.13
N THR A 87 3.43 -15.55 9.52
CA THR A 87 3.31 -14.78 10.76
C THR A 87 2.65 -15.61 11.86
N ASP A 88 2.66 -15.10 13.09
CA ASP A 88 1.88 -15.71 14.20
C ASP A 88 0.39 -15.80 13.87
N LYS A 89 -0.11 -14.89 13.01
CA LYS A 89 -1.49 -14.89 12.52
C LYS A 89 -1.80 -16.07 11.62
N TYR A 90 -0.86 -16.49 10.77
CA TYR A 90 -1.01 -17.73 10.01
C TYR A 90 -1.15 -18.94 10.93
N LEU A 91 -0.29 -19.05 11.94
CA LEU A 91 -0.28 -20.19 12.86
C LEU A 91 -1.59 -20.27 13.63
N ALA A 92 -2.06 -19.15 14.20
CA ALA A 92 -3.30 -19.13 14.96
C ALA A 92 -4.55 -19.42 14.08
N ILE A 93 -4.60 -18.90 12.85
CA ILE A 93 -5.67 -19.22 11.89
C ILE A 93 -5.67 -20.71 11.57
N ARG A 94 -4.49 -21.30 11.29
CA ARG A 94 -4.34 -22.73 11.01
C ARG A 94 -4.82 -23.57 12.19
N ASP A 95 -4.49 -23.18 13.41
CA ASP A 95 -4.91 -23.87 14.63
C ASP A 95 -6.43 -23.86 14.79
N VAL A 96 -7.09 -22.71 14.61
CA VAL A 96 -8.56 -22.62 14.63
C VAL A 96 -9.17 -23.50 13.54
N MET A 97 -8.70 -23.40 12.29
CA MET A 97 -9.25 -24.20 11.20
C MET A 97 -9.09 -25.71 11.44
N SER A 98 -7.98 -26.13 12.06
CA SER A 98 -7.69 -27.54 12.32
C SER A 98 -8.72 -28.23 13.22
N LYS A 99 -9.48 -27.47 14.02
CA LYS A 99 -10.57 -27.98 14.85
C LYS A 99 -11.80 -28.39 14.03
N TYR A 100 -12.00 -27.77 12.87
CA TYR A 100 -13.21 -27.90 12.05
C TYR A 100 -12.96 -28.56 10.69
N LEU A 101 -11.73 -28.51 10.17
CA LEU A 101 -11.37 -28.95 8.83
C LEU A 101 -10.09 -29.80 8.85
N SER A 102 -10.00 -30.79 7.95
CA SER A 102 -8.77 -31.54 7.75
C SER A 102 -7.71 -30.64 7.11
N VAL A 103 -6.60 -30.42 7.82
CA VAL A 103 -5.47 -29.65 7.29
C VAL A 103 -4.53 -30.56 6.50
N PRO A 104 -4.02 -30.14 5.33
CA PRO A 104 -3.07 -30.92 4.55
C PRO A 104 -1.86 -31.38 5.38
N ARG A 105 -1.51 -32.65 5.21
CA ARG A 105 -0.32 -33.25 5.84
C ARG A 105 0.94 -32.77 5.12
N GLY A 106 1.99 -32.52 5.88
CA GLY A 106 3.29 -32.11 5.35
C GLY A 106 3.90 -30.96 6.13
N PRO A 107 5.21 -30.69 5.94
CA PRO A 107 5.87 -29.56 6.56
C PRO A 107 5.32 -28.25 5.97
N ILE A 108 5.20 -27.23 6.81
CA ILE A 108 4.90 -25.89 6.31
C ILE A 108 6.14 -25.41 5.52
N PRO A 109 5.97 -24.81 4.33
CA PRO A 109 7.09 -24.28 3.56
C PRO A 109 7.94 -23.33 4.40
N ARG A 110 9.27 -23.49 4.31
CA ARG A 110 10.19 -22.60 5.01
C ARG A 110 10.23 -21.23 4.32
N ALA A 111 10.40 -20.19 5.13
CA ALA A 111 10.71 -18.85 4.64
C ALA A 111 11.88 -18.85 3.66
N THR A 112 11.78 -18.01 2.63
CA THR A 112 12.87 -17.80 1.66
C THR A 112 14.08 -17.17 2.35
N LYS A 113 15.28 -17.52 1.87
CA LYS A 113 16.53 -16.95 2.40
C LYS A 113 16.57 -15.45 2.07
N LYS A 114 16.91 -14.63 3.06
CA LYS A 114 17.08 -13.18 2.93
C LYS A 114 18.57 -12.83 2.97
N GLY A 115 18.98 -11.88 2.15
CA GLY A 115 20.36 -11.40 2.07
C GLY A 115 20.55 -10.05 2.73
N VAL A 116 21.69 -9.84 3.39
CA VAL A 116 22.17 -8.52 3.82
C VAL A 116 23.24 -8.09 2.82
N TYR A 117 22.88 -7.23 1.88
CA TYR A 117 23.75 -6.88 0.73
C TYR A 117 24.81 -5.82 1.05
N GLY A 118 24.76 -5.18 2.22
CA GLY A 118 25.71 -4.16 2.61
C GLY A 118 25.47 -2.80 1.94
N VAL A 119 26.50 -1.96 1.96
CA VAL A 119 26.43 -0.59 1.42
C VAL A 119 26.70 -0.61 -0.08
N VAL A 120 25.83 0.04 -0.86
CA VAL A 120 26.02 0.25 -2.29
C VAL A 120 26.38 1.72 -2.53
N ASN A 121 27.59 1.98 -3.03
CA ASN A 121 28.03 3.31 -3.39
C ASN A 121 27.45 3.71 -4.75
N MET A 122 26.66 4.79 -4.77
CA MET A 122 26.03 5.31 -5.97
C MET A 122 26.81 6.52 -6.51
N THR A 123 27.07 6.54 -7.82
CA THR A 123 27.62 7.71 -8.52
C THR A 123 26.53 8.37 -9.35
N ALA A 124 26.41 9.70 -9.26
CA ALA A 124 25.46 10.44 -10.09
C ALA A 124 25.88 10.38 -11.56
N ILE A 125 24.94 10.03 -12.45
CA ILE A 125 25.19 9.90 -13.89
C ILE A 125 24.68 11.12 -14.66
N ASP A 126 23.46 11.59 -14.36
CA ASP A 126 22.83 12.70 -15.06
C ASP A 126 21.78 13.37 -14.15
N ASN A 127 21.23 14.52 -14.57
CA ASN A 127 20.12 15.18 -13.90
C ASN A 127 18.81 15.07 -14.70
N VAL A 128 17.68 15.25 -14.02
CA VAL A 128 16.34 15.09 -14.61
C VAL A 128 16.08 16.05 -15.78
N TRP A 129 16.70 17.23 -15.80
CA TRP A 129 16.49 18.27 -16.82
C TRP A 129 17.19 17.93 -18.13
N ASN A 130 18.42 17.42 -18.05
CA ASN A 130 19.15 16.93 -19.21
C ASN A 130 18.44 15.73 -19.85
N VAL A 131 17.86 14.85 -19.02
CA VAL A 131 17.01 13.75 -19.50
C VAL A 131 15.76 14.32 -20.17
N ALA A 132 15.09 15.28 -19.54
CA ALA A 132 13.89 15.92 -20.06
C ALA A 132 14.09 16.60 -21.41
N ALA A 133 15.25 17.24 -21.62
CA ALA A 133 15.61 17.89 -22.89
C ALA A 133 15.68 16.91 -24.08
N ARG A 134 15.77 15.60 -23.81
CA ARG A 134 15.80 14.53 -24.81
C ARG A 134 14.43 13.87 -25.01
N LEU A 135 13.41 14.22 -24.22
CA LEU A 135 12.07 13.63 -24.29
C LEU A 135 11.19 14.31 -25.36
N PRO A 136 10.18 13.61 -25.91
CA PRO A 136 9.19 14.21 -26.79
C PRO A 136 8.48 15.37 -26.11
N THR A 137 8.29 16.49 -26.81
CA THR A 137 7.64 17.69 -26.28
C THR A 137 6.38 18.01 -27.09
N VAL A 138 5.29 18.31 -26.39
CA VAL A 138 4.02 18.75 -26.98
C VAL A 138 3.76 20.20 -26.59
N TRP A 139 3.56 21.08 -27.59
CA TRP A 139 3.23 22.48 -27.35
C TRP A 139 1.72 22.68 -27.27
N HIS A 140 1.26 23.29 -26.19
CA HIS A 140 -0.15 23.62 -26.00
C HIS A 140 -0.32 24.90 -25.19
N ARG A 141 -1.42 25.64 -25.41
CA ARG A 141 -1.70 26.91 -24.71
C ARG A 141 -1.98 26.71 -23.21
N PHE A 142 -2.55 25.56 -22.85
CA PHE A 142 -2.93 25.20 -21.48
C PHE A 142 -2.25 23.89 -21.06
N PRO A 143 -1.96 23.68 -19.76
CA PRO A 143 -1.42 22.41 -19.29
C PRO A 143 -2.41 21.28 -19.57
N LEU A 144 -1.97 20.28 -20.34
CA LEU A 144 -2.75 19.09 -20.67
C LEU A 144 -2.66 18.06 -19.55
N THR A 145 -3.71 17.29 -19.29
CA THR A 145 -3.65 16.21 -18.30
C THR A 145 -2.91 14.99 -18.87
N PHE A 146 -2.61 14.01 -18.01
CA PHE A 146 -1.93 12.76 -18.40
C PHE A 146 -2.74 12.00 -19.46
N GLU A 147 -4.05 11.95 -19.32
CA GLU A 147 -4.96 11.22 -20.21
C GLU A 147 -4.99 11.84 -21.61
N VAL A 148 -4.97 13.18 -21.70
CA VAL A 148 -4.93 13.87 -23.00
C VAL A 148 -3.58 13.69 -23.69
N LEU A 149 -2.51 13.53 -22.92
CA LEU A 149 -1.16 13.25 -23.42
C LEU A 149 -0.95 11.76 -23.75
N ASP A 150 -1.93 10.89 -23.50
CA ASP A 150 -1.83 9.43 -23.62
C ASP A 150 -0.66 8.84 -22.79
N ILE A 151 -0.46 9.38 -21.57
CA ILE A 151 0.55 8.93 -20.62
C ILE A 151 -0.13 8.23 -19.45
N SER A 152 0.12 6.93 -19.30
CA SER A 152 -0.55 6.10 -18.28
C SER A 152 0.02 6.23 -16.86
N GLY A 153 1.15 6.90 -16.68
CA GLY A 153 1.77 7.10 -15.37
C GLY A 153 3.17 7.71 -15.43
N GLY A 154 3.69 8.08 -14.27
CA GLY A 154 5.04 8.62 -14.11
C GLY A 154 5.02 10.12 -13.85
N LEU A 155 5.89 10.85 -14.55
CA LEU A 155 6.04 12.29 -14.39
C LEU A 155 5.89 12.98 -15.75
N VAL A 156 5.23 14.14 -15.74
CA VAL A 156 5.12 15.04 -16.88
C VAL A 156 5.72 16.39 -16.48
N ILE A 157 6.53 16.97 -17.37
CA ILE A 157 7.17 18.26 -17.16
C ILE A 157 6.42 19.30 -17.97
N TYR A 158 5.91 20.34 -17.30
CA TYR A 158 5.30 21.50 -17.94
C TYR A 158 6.27 22.68 -17.89
N SER A 159 6.61 23.24 -19.06
CA SER A 159 7.51 24.38 -19.18
C SER A 159 6.79 25.56 -19.84
N PRO A 160 6.42 26.61 -19.08
CA PRO A 160 5.79 27.80 -19.66
C PRO A 160 6.84 28.80 -20.16
N SER A 161 6.56 29.45 -21.30
CA SER A 161 7.27 30.67 -21.70
C SER A 161 6.57 31.88 -21.10
N ILE A 162 7.24 32.58 -20.19
CA ILE A 162 6.71 33.77 -19.51
C ILE A 162 7.37 35.02 -20.11
N PRO A 163 6.61 36.03 -20.54
CA PRO A 163 7.17 37.30 -21.02
C PRO A 163 8.08 37.97 -19.99
N SER A 164 9.18 38.57 -20.45
CA SER A 164 10.21 39.20 -19.62
C SER A 164 9.67 40.27 -18.67
N GLU A 165 8.64 40.99 -19.08
CA GLU A 165 8.04 42.12 -18.36
C GLU A 165 7.34 41.66 -17.07
N ILE A 166 6.81 40.43 -17.07
CA ILE A 166 6.13 39.83 -15.91
C ILE A 166 7.16 39.30 -14.91
N VAL A 167 8.30 38.83 -15.41
CA VAL A 167 9.39 38.29 -14.58
C VAL A 167 10.10 39.41 -13.82
N SER A 168 10.38 40.55 -14.48
CA SER A 168 11.06 41.70 -13.85
C SER A 168 10.24 42.30 -12.70
N ALA A 169 8.92 42.38 -12.84
CA ALA A 169 8.01 42.97 -11.84
C ALA A 169 7.95 42.21 -10.49
N ARG A 170 8.33 40.93 -10.45
CA ARG A 170 8.39 40.15 -9.19
C ARG A 170 9.64 40.42 -8.36
N THR A 171 10.73 40.84 -9.00
CA THR A 171 12.00 41.12 -8.30
C THR A 171 11.92 42.40 -7.47
N GLU A 172 10.98 43.30 -7.77
CA GLU A 172 10.77 44.55 -7.03
C GLU A 172 9.86 44.42 -5.80
N ILE A 173 9.19 43.27 -5.59
CA ILE A 173 8.30 43.02 -4.43
C ILE A 173 9.00 42.12 -3.39
N SER A 174 10.32 42.04 -3.43
CA SER A 174 11.12 41.33 -2.42
C SER A 174 12.19 42.24 -1.84
N LEU A 175 11.77 43.19 -0.99
CA LEU A 175 12.52 43.76 0.14
C LEU A 175 11.52 44.13 1.25
#